data_AF-A0A6J6FS57-F1
#
_entry.id   AF-A0A6J6FS57-F1
#
_cell.length_a   1.000
_cell.length_b   1.000
_cell.length_c   1.000
_cell.angle_alpha   90.00
_cell.angle_beta   90.00
_cell.angle_gamma   90.00
#
_symmetry.space_group_name_H-M   'P 1'
#
loop_
_entity.id
_entity.type
_entity.pdbx_description
1 polymer ?
#
loop_
_entity_poly.entity_id
_entity_poly.type
_entity_poly.pdbx_seq_one_letter_code
_entity_poly.pdbx_strand_id
1 'polypeptide(L)'
;MDIDEINRLQAQIDALQAQVESLRGDAEPERASRRGMLKLAAGAAVGAVAGGMALGSHSVLAGSTTPPAEYFFSMSPTRVYDSRWTTTGSGLSSTNLGRLSPNTVRTVAITRGRSESGTVTNSQFLPPAEGFSDQNRVTAVAYNLTVTSGTGVNYLAISPGDASTKPATSAINFAANQNIANGGITRATWDGTERLSVGDYEIKVWCGDDVGSVHFIIDITGFWWNTLSGPSSPWSRGL
;
A
#
# COMPACT_ATOMS: atom_id res chain seq x y z
N MET A 1 -56.51 17.14 -30.54
CA MET A 1 -55.22 17.79 -30.82
C MET A 1 -55.52 18.86 -31.83
N ASP A 2 -55.41 20.11 -31.42
CA ASP A 2 -55.80 21.27 -32.22
C ASP A 2 -54.69 21.61 -33.23
N ILE A 3 -55.02 22.21 -34.37
CA ILE A 3 -54.03 22.52 -35.42
C ILE A 3 -52.95 23.49 -34.89
N ASP A 4 -53.33 24.34 -33.94
CA ASP A 4 -52.44 25.28 -33.25
C ASP A 4 -51.44 24.57 -32.32
N GLU A 5 -51.85 23.44 -31.73
CA GLU A 5 -50.98 22.60 -30.90
C GLU A 5 -49.94 21.89 -31.76
N ILE A 6 -50.33 21.44 -32.96
CA ILE A 6 -49.44 20.83 -33.95
C ILE A 6 -48.40 21.84 -34.43
N ASN A 7 -48.82 23.05 -34.78
CA ASN A 7 -47.93 24.12 -35.23
C ASN A 7 -46.94 24.53 -34.13
N ARG A 8 -47.39 24.57 -32.87
CA ARG A 8 -46.53 24.88 -31.72
C ARG A 8 -45.50 23.78 -31.47
N LEU A 9 -45.87 22.52 -31.61
CA LEU A 9 -44.95 21.39 -31.46
C LEU A 9 -43.92 21.35 -32.59
N GLN A 10 -44.31 21.66 -33.83
CA GLN A 10 -43.36 21.80 -34.95
C GLN A 10 -42.34 22.90 -34.70
N ALA A 11 -42.78 24.08 -34.25
CA ALA A 11 -41.87 25.17 -33.90
C ALA A 11 -40.89 24.80 -32.77
N GLN A 12 -41.32 23.97 -31.80
CA GLN A 12 -40.44 23.49 -30.72
C GLN A 12 -39.43 22.45 -31.21
N ILE A 13 -39.82 21.57 -32.13
CA ILE A 13 -38.91 20.58 -32.73
C ILE A 13 -37.85 21.28 -33.58
N ASP A 14 -38.23 22.28 -34.37
CA ASP A 14 -37.30 23.07 -35.18
C ASP A 14 -36.29 23.82 -34.29
N ALA A 15 -36.74 24.38 -33.17
CA ALA A 15 -35.87 25.04 -32.19
C ALA A 15 -34.91 24.05 -31.50
N LEU A 16 -35.36 22.84 -31.17
CA LEU A 16 -34.52 21.78 -30.60
C LEU A 16 -33.48 21.27 -31.60
N GLN A 17 -33.84 21.14 -32.88
CA GLN A 17 -32.90 20.78 -33.94
C GLN A 17 -31.84 21.86 -34.13
N ALA A 18 -32.21 23.14 -34.08
CA ALA A 18 -31.25 24.24 -34.13
C ALA A 18 -30.27 24.23 -32.92
N GLN A 19 -30.76 23.89 -31.71
CA GLN A 19 -29.89 23.73 -30.54
C GLN A 19 -28.93 22.56 -30.68
N VAL A 20 -29.39 21.40 -31.16
CA VAL A 20 -28.54 20.22 -31.37
C VAL A 20 -27.50 20.49 -32.47
N GLU A 21 -27.85 21.25 -33.51
CA GLU A 21 -26.90 21.64 -34.55
C GLU A 21 -25.85 22.63 -34.00
N SER A 22 -26.24 23.57 -33.13
CA SER A 22 -25.27 24.43 -32.43
C SER A 22 -24.31 23.63 -31.52
N LEU A 23 -24.84 22.62 -30.81
CA LEU A 23 -24.05 21.73 -29.95
C LEU A 23 -23.16 20.76 -30.74
N ARG A 24 -23.54 20.43 -31.98
CA ARG A 24 -22.69 19.67 -32.92
C ARG A 24 -21.62 20.55 -33.57
N GLY A 25 -21.92 21.82 -33.82
CA GLY A 25 -20.95 22.82 -34.30
C GLY A 25 -19.88 23.17 -33.27
N ASP A 26 -20.20 23.11 -31.97
CA ASP A 26 -19.26 23.31 -30.87
C ASP A 26 -18.49 22.03 -30.47
N ALA A 27 -18.66 20.93 -31.20
CA ALA A 27 -17.85 19.73 -31.08
C ALA A 27 -16.68 19.73 -32.07
N GLU A 28 -15.99 20.87 -32.25
CA GLU A 28 -14.61 20.83 -32.71
C GLU A 28 -13.74 20.26 -31.58
N PRO A 29 -12.95 19.21 -31.84
CA PRO A 29 -12.05 18.71 -30.83
C PRO A 29 -10.94 19.76 -30.66
N GLU A 30 -10.90 20.43 -29.52
CA GLU A 30 -9.70 21.12 -29.02
C GLU A 30 -8.63 20.04 -28.69
N ARG A 31 -8.17 19.37 -29.75
CA ARG A 31 -7.13 18.34 -29.77
C ARG A 31 -5.87 18.96 -30.33
N ALA A 32 -5.54 20.16 -29.85
CA ALA A 32 -4.24 20.77 -29.99
C ALA A 32 -4.05 21.77 -28.84
N SER A 33 -3.54 21.28 -27.70
CA SER A 33 -2.61 22.00 -26.79
C SER A 33 -2.73 21.50 -25.33
N ARG A 34 -2.56 20.19 -25.12
CA ARG A 34 -2.21 19.62 -23.80
C ARG A 34 -0.87 18.88 -23.83
N ARG A 35 0.02 19.33 -24.71
CA ARG A 35 1.44 18.93 -24.76
C ARG A 35 2.26 20.21 -24.75
N GLY A 36 2.39 20.86 -23.59
CA GLY A 36 3.32 22.00 -23.50
C GLY A 36 3.14 22.99 -22.35
N MET A 37 2.01 23.02 -21.62
CA MET A 37 1.85 23.98 -20.52
C MET A 37 2.08 23.36 -19.14
N LEU A 38 3.35 23.07 -18.84
CA LEU A 38 3.83 23.04 -17.46
C LEU A 38 4.08 24.50 -17.04
N LYS A 39 3.06 25.17 -16.49
CA LYS A 39 3.23 26.50 -15.89
C LYS A 39 3.81 26.32 -14.48
N LEU A 40 5.14 26.38 -14.38
CA LEU A 40 5.86 26.47 -13.11
C LEU A 40 5.78 27.92 -12.61
N ALA A 41 4.84 28.19 -11.69
CA ALA A 41 4.84 29.42 -10.92
C ALA A 41 5.85 29.28 -9.78
N ALA A 42 7.11 29.61 -10.06
CA ALA A 42 8.15 29.75 -9.05
C ALA A 42 8.06 31.14 -8.41
N GLY A 43 7.63 31.20 -7.16
CA GLY A 43 7.62 32.41 -6.35
C GLY A 43 8.42 32.22 -5.07
N ALA A 44 9.75 32.37 -5.15
CA ALA A 44 10.63 32.90 -4.10
C ALA A 44 12.03 33.13 -4.68
N ALA A 45 12.45 34.40 -4.75
CA ALA A 45 13.78 34.86 -5.17
C ALA A 45 14.85 34.49 -4.10
N VAL A 46 16.17 34.39 -4.33
CA VAL A 46 17.15 35.32 -4.94
C VAL A 46 18.49 34.57 -5.19
N GLY A 47 19.21 34.89 -6.28
CA GLY A 47 20.68 34.70 -6.38
C GLY A 47 21.19 34.22 -7.74
N ALA A 48 21.60 35.16 -8.60
CA ALA A 48 22.04 34.90 -9.98
C ALA A 48 23.56 34.68 -10.12
N VAL A 49 24.00 33.76 -10.99
CA VAL A 49 25.09 34.02 -11.95
C VAL A 49 24.97 33.14 -13.21
N ALA A 50 25.38 33.74 -14.33
CA ALA A 50 25.12 33.36 -15.70
C ALA A 50 26.01 32.24 -16.26
N GLY A 51 25.51 31.53 -17.29
CA GLY A 51 26.35 30.87 -18.30
C GLY A 51 25.90 29.47 -18.72
N GLY A 52 25.37 29.35 -19.95
CA GLY A 52 25.31 28.08 -20.69
C GLY A 52 23.94 27.40 -20.71
N MET A 53 23.16 27.66 -21.75
CA MET A 53 21.98 26.86 -22.11
C MET A 53 22.45 25.50 -22.65
N ALA A 54 22.56 24.50 -21.79
CA ALA A 54 22.60 23.11 -22.20
C ALA A 54 21.21 22.50 -21.95
N LEU A 55 20.50 22.18 -23.04
CA LEU A 55 19.26 21.40 -23.01
C LEU A 55 19.60 19.94 -22.68
N GLY A 56 20.03 19.69 -21.44
CA GLY A 56 20.08 18.37 -20.84
C GLY A 56 18.81 18.14 -20.04
N SER A 57 18.33 16.91 -19.99
CA SER A 57 17.31 16.46 -19.04
C SER A 57 17.85 16.63 -17.61
N HIS A 58 17.70 17.83 -17.05
CA HIS A 58 17.98 18.07 -15.63
C HIS A 58 16.81 17.53 -14.82
N SER A 59 17.05 16.47 -14.06
CA SER A 59 16.17 16.07 -12.96
C SER A 59 16.05 17.28 -12.03
N VAL A 60 14.88 17.93 -11.99
CA VAL A 60 14.60 18.93 -10.96
C VAL A 60 14.50 18.16 -9.65
N LEU A 61 15.59 18.14 -8.89
CA LEU A 61 15.55 17.78 -7.47
C LEU A 61 14.79 18.90 -6.78
N ALA A 62 13.50 18.69 -6.54
CA ALA A 62 12.76 19.42 -5.52
C ALA A 62 13.35 19.00 -4.16
N GLY A 63 14.51 19.56 -3.82
CA GLY A 63 15.16 19.35 -2.55
C GLY A 63 14.38 20.05 -1.46
N SER A 64 13.47 19.33 -0.80
CA SER A 64 13.15 19.66 0.58
C SER A 64 14.45 19.54 1.39
N THR A 65 14.88 20.62 2.04
CA THR A 65 15.98 20.57 3.02
C THR A 65 15.58 19.88 4.32
N THR A 66 14.29 19.56 4.47
CA THR A 66 13.80 18.69 5.54
C THR A 66 13.87 17.25 5.03
N PRO A 67 14.70 16.38 5.64
CA PRO A 67 14.64 14.95 5.39
C PRO A 67 13.20 14.47 5.59
N PRO A 68 12.65 13.63 4.71
CA PRO A 68 11.34 13.04 4.98
C PRO A 68 11.41 12.27 6.31
N ALA A 69 10.36 12.38 7.12
CA ALA A 69 10.28 11.69 8.40
C ALA A 69 10.34 10.16 8.25
N GLU A 70 9.98 9.66 7.06
CA GLU A 70 10.03 8.24 6.72
C GLU A 70 10.51 8.01 5.27
N TYR A 71 11.21 6.90 5.06
CA TYR A 71 11.67 6.43 3.76
C TYR A 71 11.01 5.10 3.41
N PHE A 72 10.67 4.91 2.14
CA PHE A 72 10.23 3.62 1.63
C PHE A 72 11.43 2.86 1.04
N PHE A 73 11.74 1.71 1.64
CA PHE A 73 12.69 0.75 1.11
C PHE A 73 11.96 -0.32 0.31
N SER A 74 12.06 -0.23 -1.01
CA SER A 74 11.54 -1.25 -1.93
C SER A 74 12.48 -2.46 -1.96
N MET A 75 11.91 -3.66 -2.07
CA MET A 75 12.66 -4.90 -2.17
C MET A 75 12.02 -5.86 -3.17
N SER A 76 12.78 -6.86 -3.61
CA SER A 76 12.21 -7.98 -4.35
C SER A 76 11.16 -8.68 -3.48
N PRO A 77 9.96 -9.01 -4.03
CA PRO A 77 8.93 -9.71 -3.28
C PRO A 77 9.50 -10.94 -2.58
N THR A 78 9.38 -10.97 -1.25
CA THR A 78 9.97 -12.02 -0.42
C THR A 78 8.89 -12.65 0.44
N ARG A 79 8.76 -13.97 0.32
CA ARG A 79 7.80 -14.72 1.14
C ARG A 79 8.26 -14.74 2.59
N VAL A 80 7.35 -14.35 3.49
CA VAL A 80 7.60 -14.41 4.95
C VAL A 80 6.71 -15.42 5.64
N TYR A 81 5.59 -15.77 5.00
CA TYR A 81 4.63 -16.66 5.58
C TYR A 81 3.79 -17.37 4.53
N ASP A 82 3.61 -18.67 4.69
CA ASP A 82 2.62 -19.48 3.99
C ASP A 82 1.99 -20.45 4.97
N SER A 83 0.69 -20.32 5.15
CA SER A 83 -0.08 -21.19 6.06
C SER A 83 -0.07 -22.67 5.65
N ARG A 84 0.36 -23.01 4.44
CA ARG A 84 0.39 -24.38 3.91
C ARG A 84 1.69 -25.12 4.22
N TRP A 85 2.68 -24.44 4.79
CA TRP A 85 3.91 -25.10 5.19
C TRP A 85 3.70 -26.17 6.26
N THR A 86 4.72 -27.00 6.43
CA THR A 86 4.78 -27.98 7.51
C THR A 86 5.64 -27.46 8.65
N THR A 87 5.40 -27.96 9.86
CA THR A 87 6.24 -27.65 11.02
C THR A 87 7.68 -28.06 10.78
N THR A 88 7.93 -29.21 10.16
CA THR A 88 9.30 -29.66 9.84
C THR A 88 10.02 -28.73 8.87
N GLY A 89 9.33 -28.24 7.83
CA GLY A 89 9.96 -27.36 6.83
C GLY A 89 10.18 -25.93 7.32
N SER A 90 9.20 -25.40 8.06
CA SER A 90 9.17 -23.99 8.47
C SER A 90 9.70 -23.72 9.89
N GLY A 91 9.75 -24.74 10.74
CA GLY A 91 9.98 -24.55 12.18
C GLY A 91 8.85 -23.81 12.90
N LEU A 92 7.72 -23.53 12.24
CA LEU A 92 6.55 -22.92 12.86
C LEU A 92 5.70 -23.98 13.58
N SER A 93 5.18 -23.62 14.76
CA SER A 93 4.18 -24.43 15.47
C SER A 93 3.01 -24.75 14.55
N SER A 94 2.46 -25.96 14.68
CA SER A 94 1.26 -26.39 13.94
C SER A 94 0.06 -25.48 14.19
N THR A 95 -0.01 -24.81 15.34
CA THR A 95 -1.03 -23.79 15.65
C THR A 95 -0.94 -22.55 14.76
N ASN A 96 0.25 -22.26 14.23
CA ASN A 96 0.52 -21.18 13.28
C ASN A 96 0.55 -21.67 11.84
N LEU A 97 0.09 -22.89 11.56
CA LEU A 97 -0.02 -23.48 10.22
C LEU A 97 -1.46 -23.94 9.96
N GLY A 98 -1.72 -24.44 8.75
CA GLY A 98 -3.06 -24.81 8.33
C GLY A 98 -3.97 -23.60 8.05
N ARG A 99 -5.21 -23.90 7.68
CA ARG A 99 -6.23 -22.89 7.39
C ARG A 99 -6.49 -22.02 8.60
N LEU A 100 -6.66 -20.72 8.38
CA LEU A 100 -7.14 -19.80 9.39
C LEU A 100 -8.67 -19.97 9.52
N SER A 101 -9.11 -20.40 10.69
CA SER A 101 -10.53 -20.60 10.99
C SER A 101 -11.25 -19.26 11.21
N PRO A 102 -12.58 -19.20 11.01
CA PRO A 102 -13.37 -18.02 11.38
C PRO A 102 -13.11 -17.56 12.82
N ASN A 103 -13.14 -16.24 13.05
CA ASN A 103 -12.90 -15.62 14.36
C ASN A 103 -11.55 -15.94 15.01
N THR A 104 -10.55 -16.33 14.21
CA THR A 104 -9.20 -16.55 14.68
C THR A 104 -8.21 -15.57 14.06
N VAL A 105 -7.05 -15.44 14.69
CA VAL A 105 -5.99 -14.52 14.31
C VAL A 105 -4.66 -15.27 14.23
N ARG A 106 -3.78 -14.79 13.37
CA ARG A 106 -2.40 -15.25 13.31
C ARG A 106 -1.45 -14.06 13.32
N THR A 107 -0.47 -14.12 14.21
CA THR A 107 0.66 -13.19 14.21
C THR A 107 1.68 -13.68 13.19
N VAL A 108 2.17 -12.77 12.36
CA VAL A 108 3.11 -13.05 11.27
C VAL A 108 4.33 -12.17 11.45
N ALA A 109 5.48 -12.79 11.67
CA ALA A 109 6.78 -12.13 11.58
C ALA A 109 7.04 -11.72 10.13
N ILE A 110 7.28 -10.44 9.91
CA ILE A 110 7.46 -9.86 8.57
C ILE A 110 8.91 -9.56 8.23
N THR A 111 9.86 -9.89 9.10
CA THR A 111 11.30 -9.64 8.90
C THR A 111 12.11 -10.89 8.58
N ARG A 112 11.48 -12.06 8.42
CA ARG A 112 12.19 -13.32 8.09
C ARG A 112 11.82 -13.82 6.71
N GLY A 113 12.75 -13.67 5.76
CA GLY A 113 12.59 -14.18 4.42
C GLY A 113 12.69 -15.70 4.45
N ARG A 114 11.78 -16.37 3.75
CA ARG A 114 11.65 -17.83 3.78
C ARG A 114 11.61 -18.43 2.38
N SER A 115 12.14 -19.65 2.27
CA SER A 115 12.05 -20.48 1.09
C SER A 115 10.62 -20.97 0.84
N GLU A 116 10.41 -21.68 -0.26
CA GLU A 116 9.14 -22.35 -0.57
C GLU A 116 8.73 -23.40 0.47
N SER A 117 9.68 -24.02 1.17
CA SER A 117 9.42 -24.96 2.27
C SER A 117 9.22 -24.27 3.63
N GLY A 118 9.35 -22.94 3.67
CA GLY A 118 9.24 -22.14 4.89
C GLY A 118 10.52 -22.01 5.69
N THR A 119 11.63 -22.58 5.24
CA THR A 119 12.94 -22.45 5.90
C THR A 119 13.41 -21.01 5.80
N VAL A 120 13.92 -20.42 6.89
CA VAL A 120 14.44 -19.04 6.87
C VAL A 120 15.68 -19.00 5.98
N THR A 121 15.62 -18.17 4.94
CA THR A 121 16.72 -17.95 3.98
C THR A 121 17.44 -16.63 4.25
N ASN A 122 16.71 -15.62 4.72
CA ASN A 122 17.24 -14.32 5.11
C ASN A 122 16.68 -13.95 6.48
N SER A 123 17.53 -13.96 7.50
CA SER A 123 17.17 -13.40 8.80
C SER A 123 17.24 -11.88 8.72
N GLN A 124 16.12 -11.21 8.97
CA GLN A 124 16.03 -9.74 9.06
C GLN A 124 16.46 -9.01 7.79
N PHE A 125 15.59 -9.04 6.77
CA PHE A 125 15.79 -8.34 5.50
C PHE A 125 15.52 -6.83 5.57
N LEU A 126 15.98 -6.20 6.64
CA LEU A 126 15.91 -4.76 6.84
C LEU A 126 16.88 -4.02 5.89
N PRO A 127 16.65 -2.72 5.63
CA PRO A 127 17.48 -1.93 4.73
C PRO A 127 18.98 -2.07 5.09
N PRO A 128 19.84 -2.48 4.14
CA PRO A 128 21.26 -2.65 4.40
C PRO A 128 21.95 -1.28 4.42
N ALA A 129 22.24 -0.74 5.61
CA ALA A 129 23.33 0.22 5.88
C ALA A 129 23.30 0.82 7.30
N GLU A 130 22.15 0.83 7.99
CA GLU A 130 22.04 1.63 9.22
C GLU A 130 22.12 0.84 10.54
N GLY A 131 22.32 -0.49 10.45
CA GLY A 131 22.34 -1.37 11.62
C GLY A 131 21.02 -1.37 12.40
N PHE A 132 20.87 -2.31 13.34
CA PHE A 132 19.78 -2.30 14.32
C PHE A 132 20.04 -1.25 15.41
N SER A 133 20.42 -0.03 15.03
CA SER A 133 20.47 1.03 16.04
C SER A 133 19.04 1.28 16.52
N ASP A 134 18.83 1.56 17.81
CA ASP A 134 17.46 1.76 18.36
C ASP A 134 16.68 2.89 17.71
N GLN A 135 17.43 3.72 17.00
CA GLN A 135 16.98 4.92 16.36
C GLN A 135 16.22 4.62 15.08
N ASN A 136 16.07 3.35 14.70
CA ASN A 136 15.83 3.01 13.32
C ASN A 136 14.74 1.94 13.29
N ARG A 137 13.51 2.36 13.00
CA ARG A 137 12.32 1.51 13.20
C ARG A 137 11.52 1.34 11.93
N VAL A 138 11.11 0.11 11.68
CA VAL A 138 10.08 -0.18 10.68
C VAL A 138 8.77 0.36 11.23
N THR A 139 8.16 1.29 10.51
CA THR A 139 6.89 1.91 10.90
C THR A 139 5.73 1.29 10.15
N ALA A 140 5.93 0.90 8.89
CA ALA A 140 4.93 0.20 8.09
C ALA A 140 5.56 -0.79 7.11
N VAL A 141 4.73 -1.66 6.55
CA VAL A 141 5.13 -2.67 5.58
C VAL A 141 4.19 -2.65 4.38
N ALA A 142 4.76 -2.72 3.18
CA ALA A 142 4.04 -3.03 1.95
C ALA A 142 4.04 -4.54 1.74
N TYR A 143 2.86 -5.12 1.56
CA TYR A 143 2.69 -6.56 1.42
C TYR A 143 1.78 -6.90 0.24
N ASN A 144 1.91 -8.14 -0.22
CA ASN A 144 0.92 -8.83 -1.02
C ASN A 144 0.33 -9.97 -0.17
N LEU A 145 -1.00 -9.93 0.02
CA LEU A 145 -1.77 -10.95 0.73
C LEU A 145 -2.46 -11.82 -0.31
N THR A 146 -2.11 -13.11 -0.34
CA THR A 146 -2.79 -14.08 -1.21
C THR A 146 -3.64 -15.00 -0.37
N VAL A 147 -4.92 -15.11 -0.72
CA VAL A 147 -5.86 -16.10 -0.22
C VAL A 147 -5.94 -17.26 -1.21
N THR A 148 -5.88 -18.48 -0.69
CA THR A 148 -6.02 -19.68 -1.50
C THR A 148 -6.88 -20.75 -0.84
N SER A 149 -7.54 -21.53 -1.70
CA SER A 149 -8.30 -22.72 -1.33
C SER A 149 -9.42 -22.50 -0.32
N GLY A 150 -10.05 -21.32 -0.21
CA GLY A 150 -11.10 -21.03 0.79
C GLY A 150 -12.22 -22.09 0.84
N THR A 151 -12.80 -22.32 2.02
CA THR A 151 -13.88 -23.32 2.22
C THR A 151 -15.29 -22.75 2.11
N GLY A 152 -15.43 -21.44 2.06
CA GLY A 152 -16.71 -20.73 2.06
C GLY A 152 -16.48 -19.23 1.93
N VAL A 153 -17.55 -18.43 2.00
CA VAL A 153 -17.45 -16.97 2.02
C VAL A 153 -16.90 -16.49 3.37
N ASN A 154 -15.91 -15.58 3.32
CA ASN A 154 -15.40 -14.83 4.46
C ASN A 154 -14.44 -13.73 3.96
N TYR A 155 -13.75 -13.08 4.88
CA TYR A 155 -12.72 -12.09 4.59
C TYR A 155 -11.52 -12.24 5.52
N LEU A 156 -10.39 -11.68 5.09
CA LEU A 156 -9.24 -11.45 5.97
C LEU A 156 -9.10 -9.95 6.23
N ALA A 157 -8.73 -9.60 7.46
CA ALA A 157 -8.35 -8.26 7.87
C ALA A 157 -6.89 -8.25 8.34
N ILE A 158 -6.20 -7.13 8.15
CA ILE A 158 -4.80 -6.94 8.52
C ILE A 158 -4.70 -5.83 9.56
N SER A 159 -3.92 -6.06 10.60
CA SER A 159 -3.62 -5.06 11.63
C SER A 159 -2.14 -5.08 12.02
N PRO A 160 -1.69 -4.08 12.78
CA PRO A 160 -0.41 -4.15 13.47
C PRO A 160 -0.33 -5.35 14.42
N GLY A 161 0.88 -5.82 14.72
CA GLY A 161 1.14 -6.96 15.60
C GLY A 161 0.66 -6.74 17.05
N ASP A 162 0.67 -5.50 17.52
CA ASP A 162 0.21 -5.11 18.86
C ASP A 162 -1.32 -4.95 18.99
N ALA A 163 -2.09 -5.08 17.89
CA ALA A 163 -3.53 -4.91 17.93
C ALA A 163 -4.21 -5.99 18.78
N SER A 164 -5.11 -5.57 19.68
CA SER A 164 -5.89 -6.46 20.55
C SER A 164 -7.24 -6.85 19.95
N THR A 165 -7.74 -6.10 18.97
CA THR A 165 -9.05 -6.31 18.34
C THR A 165 -8.95 -6.37 16.83
N LYS A 166 -9.78 -7.23 16.21
CA LYS A 166 -9.95 -7.31 14.75
C LYS A 166 -10.38 -5.93 14.19
N PRO A 167 -9.76 -5.44 13.11
CA PRO A 167 -10.25 -4.25 12.41
C PRO A 167 -11.68 -4.41 11.88
N ALA A 168 -12.44 -3.32 11.84
CA ALA A 168 -13.78 -3.29 11.22
C ALA A 168 -13.74 -3.27 9.68
N THR A 169 -12.57 -3.42 9.07
CA THR A 169 -12.32 -3.36 7.63
C THR A 169 -11.78 -4.68 7.11
N SER A 170 -12.06 -4.98 5.84
CA SER A 170 -11.49 -6.13 5.13
C SER A 170 -10.26 -5.73 4.32
N ALA A 171 -9.20 -6.54 4.38
CA ALA A 171 -8.08 -6.44 3.45
C ALA A 171 -8.33 -7.23 2.16
N ILE A 172 -9.02 -8.38 2.23
CA ILE A 172 -9.43 -9.17 1.06
C ILE A 172 -10.66 -10.00 1.41
N ASN A 173 -11.64 -10.04 0.51
CA ASN A 173 -12.84 -10.87 0.64
C ASN A 173 -12.69 -12.07 -0.27
N PHE A 174 -13.13 -13.25 0.18
CA PHE A 174 -12.99 -14.49 -0.57
C PHE A 174 -14.22 -15.39 -0.46
N ALA A 175 -14.33 -16.30 -1.41
CA ALA A 175 -15.30 -17.39 -1.44
C ALA A 175 -14.60 -18.75 -1.55
N ALA A 176 -15.40 -19.81 -1.62
CA ALA A 176 -14.87 -21.16 -1.78
C ALA A 176 -14.01 -21.30 -3.05
N ASN A 177 -12.89 -22.02 -2.94
CA ASN A 177 -12.00 -22.38 -4.05
C ASN A 177 -11.38 -21.23 -4.84
N GLN A 178 -11.33 -20.02 -4.27
CA GLN A 178 -10.66 -18.89 -4.90
C GLN A 178 -9.15 -18.87 -4.62
N ASN A 179 -8.40 -18.39 -5.60
CA ASN A 179 -7.00 -18.00 -5.48
C ASN A 179 -6.88 -16.54 -5.92
N ILE A 180 -6.86 -15.63 -4.96
CA ILE A 180 -6.92 -14.18 -5.18
C ILE A 180 -5.90 -13.48 -4.31
N ALA A 181 -5.34 -12.39 -4.81
CA ALA A 181 -4.35 -11.61 -4.10
C ALA A 181 -4.76 -10.14 -4.03
N ASN A 182 -4.38 -9.48 -2.93
CA ASN A 182 -4.51 -8.05 -2.78
C ASN A 182 -3.25 -7.46 -2.16
N GLY A 183 -2.77 -6.36 -2.73
CA GLY A 183 -1.67 -5.58 -2.19
C GLY A 183 -2.17 -4.60 -1.13
N GLY A 184 -1.35 -4.32 -0.13
CA GLY A 184 -1.71 -3.39 0.94
C GLY A 184 -0.51 -2.84 1.68
N ILE A 185 -0.80 -1.87 2.55
CA ILE A 185 0.16 -1.27 3.46
C ILE A 185 -0.47 -1.30 4.85
N THR A 186 0.30 -1.71 5.85
CA THR A 186 -0.14 -1.65 7.26
C THR A 186 1.01 -1.24 8.16
N ARG A 187 0.69 -0.65 9.31
CA ARG A 187 1.68 -0.39 10.35
C ARG A 187 2.22 -1.72 10.88
N ALA A 188 3.53 -1.79 11.07
CA ALA A 188 4.19 -2.93 11.65
C ALA A 188 4.66 -2.58 13.07
N THR A 189 4.74 -3.57 13.95
CA THR A 189 5.19 -3.35 15.33
C THR A 189 6.22 -4.37 15.74
N TRP A 190 7.17 -3.94 16.56
CA TRP A 190 8.13 -4.82 17.18
C TRP A 190 7.42 -5.80 18.12
N ASP A 191 7.82 -7.07 18.10
CA ASP A 191 7.28 -8.17 18.92
C ASP A 191 7.52 -8.00 20.43
N GLY A 192 8.31 -7.00 20.83
CA GLY A 192 8.64 -6.74 22.24
C GLY A 192 9.76 -7.64 22.77
N THR A 193 10.37 -8.46 21.93
CA THR A 193 11.56 -9.24 22.26
C THR A 193 12.67 -8.30 22.73
N GLU A 194 13.40 -8.70 23.77
CA GLU A 194 14.48 -7.90 24.34
C GLU A 194 15.45 -7.44 23.25
N ARG A 195 15.94 -6.21 23.36
CA ARG A 195 16.74 -5.52 22.34
C ARG A 195 18.01 -6.26 21.88
N LEU A 196 18.56 -7.14 22.72
CA LEU A 196 19.75 -7.95 22.42
C LEU A 196 19.41 -9.34 21.86
N SER A 197 18.13 -9.69 21.82
CA SER A 197 17.61 -10.93 21.24
C SER A 197 17.11 -10.69 19.82
N VAL A 198 17.07 -11.76 19.02
CA VAL A 198 16.59 -11.71 17.64
C VAL A 198 15.06 -11.60 17.63
N GLY A 199 14.54 -10.37 17.77
CA GLY A 199 13.12 -10.07 17.61
C GLY A 199 12.72 -9.83 16.15
N ASP A 200 11.41 -9.76 15.93
CA ASP A 200 10.80 -9.48 14.63
C ASP A 200 9.85 -8.29 14.69
N TYR A 201 9.66 -7.66 13.53
CA TYR A 201 8.46 -6.87 13.30
C TYR A 201 7.32 -7.81 12.91
N GLU A 202 6.11 -7.45 13.33
CA GLU A 202 4.94 -8.30 13.20
C GLU A 202 3.72 -7.52 12.69
N ILE A 203 2.87 -8.28 12.01
CA ILE A 203 1.48 -7.93 11.69
C ILE A 203 0.57 -9.04 12.21
N LYS A 204 -0.72 -8.76 12.29
CA LYS A 204 -1.76 -9.77 12.55
C LYS A 204 -2.68 -9.91 11.36
N VAL A 205 -3.00 -11.15 11.02
CA VAL A 205 -3.99 -11.53 10.03
C VAL A 205 -5.18 -12.15 10.74
N TRP A 206 -6.33 -11.50 10.63
CA TRP A 206 -7.58 -11.93 11.26
C TRP A 206 -8.47 -12.55 10.21
N CYS A 207 -9.09 -13.68 10.53
CA CYS A 207 -10.21 -14.19 9.76
C CYS A 207 -11.49 -13.54 10.26
N GLY A 208 -12.36 -13.19 9.32
CA GLY A 208 -13.68 -12.67 9.62
C GLY A 208 -14.57 -13.67 10.34
N ASP A 209 -15.79 -13.22 10.56
CA ASP A 209 -16.83 -13.87 11.35
C ASP A 209 -17.84 -14.68 10.51
N ASP A 210 -17.65 -14.75 9.19
CA ASP A 210 -18.43 -15.63 8.32
C ASP A 210 -17.97 -17.11 8.40
N VAL A 211 -18.47 -17.95 7.50
CA VAL A 211 -18.32 -19.41 7.56
C VAL A 211 -17.00 -19.95 6.99
N GLY A 212 -16.33 -19.20 6.12
CA GLY A 212 -15.16 -19.68 5.37
C GLY A 212 -13.88 -19.73 6.19
N SER A 213 -13.12 -20.82 6.08
CA SER A 213 -11.73 -20.94 6.51
C SER A 213 -10.80 -20.94 5.30
N VAL A 214 -9.53 -20.53 5.47
CA VAL A 214 -8.69 -20.25 4.30
C VAL A 214 -7.20 -20.43 4.54
N HIS A 215 -6.47 -20.81 3.50
CA HIS A 215 -5.03 -20.65 3.50
C HIS A 215 -4.67 -19.26 3.02
N PHE A 216 -3.64 -18.67 3.63
CA PHE A 216 -3.10 -17.40 3.19
C PHE A 216 -1.58 -17.42 3.13
N ILE A 217 -1.05 -16.51 2.32
CA ILE A 217 0.36 -16.30 2.04
C ILE A 217 0.62 -14.80 2.15
N ILE A 218 1.75 -14.44 2.77
CA ILE A 218 2.24 -13.07 2.86
C ILE A 218 3.60 -13.01 2.17
N ASP A 219 3.68 -12.13 1.19
CA ASP A 219 4.92 -11.70 0.55
C ASP A 219 5.15 -10.21 0.86
N ILE A 220 6.37 -9.83 1.22
CA ILE A 220 6.74 -8.43 1.52
C ILE A 220 7.42 -7.82 0.31
N THR A 221 7.02 -6.60 -0.05
CA THR A 221 7.55 -5.84 -1.20
C THR A 221 8.32 -4.59 -0.78
N GLY A 222 8.23 -4.19 0.48
CA GLY A 222 9.03 -3.11 1.04
C GLY A 222 8.59 -2.67 2.41
N PHE A 223 9.35 -1.74 3.01
CA PHE A 223 9.08 -1.19 4.34
C PHE A 223 9.11 0.32 4.32
N TRP A 224 8.29 0.92 5.17
CA TRP A 224 8.52 2.27 5.66
C TRP A 224 9.36 2.22 6.91
N TRP A 225 10.22 3.20 7.00
CA TRP A 225 11.25 3.29 8.00
C TRP A 225 11.40 4.74 8.43
N ASN A 226 11.55 4.97 9.73
CA ASN A 226 12.00 6.26 10.24
C ASN A 226 13.43 6.17 10.75
N THR A 227 14.21 7.20 10.43
CA THR A 227 15.43 7.51 11.16
C THR A 227 15.02 8.41 12.32
N LEU A 228 15.03 7.93 13.57
CA LEU A 228 14.80 8.72 14.78
C LEU A 228 15.87 9.82 14.97
N SER A 229 16.88 9.87 14.10
CA SER A 229 17.75 11.03 13.87
C SER A 229 17.03 12.15 13.12
N GLY A 230 15.81 12.51 13.53
CA GLY A 230 15.26 13.85 13.24
C GLY A 230 16.08 14.90 14.02
N PRO A 231 16.01 16.20 13.66
CA PRO A 231 16.73 17.23 14.42
C PRO A 231 16.37 17.05 15.89
N SER A 232 17.39 16.89 16.73
CA SER A 232 17.19 16.81 18.17
C SER A 232 16.27 17.97 18.56
N SER A 233 15.04 17.65 18.95
CA SER A 233 14.22 18.62 19.65
C SER A 233 15.08 19.09 20.82
N PRO A 234 15.30 20.41 20.98
CA PRO A 234 16.05 20.93 22.13
C PRO A 234 15.46 20.52 23.49
N TRP A 235 14.26 19.92 23.49
CA TRP A 235 13.47 19.62 24.67
C TRP A 235 13.32 18.13 24.99
N SER A 236 13.94 17.19 24.27
CA SER A 236 13.80 15.75 24.55
C SER A 236 14.83 15.15 25.50
N ARG A 237 15.62 15.97 26.21
CA ARG A 237 16.43 15.52 27.35
C ARG A 237 15.91 16.09 28.65
N GLY A 238 15.02 15.35 29.29
CA GLY A 238 14.65 15.59 30.69
C GLY A 238 13.24 15.18 31.01
N LEU A 239 13.00 13.88 31.17
CA LEU A 239 12.17 13.26 32.21
C LEU A 239 12.70 11.84 32.45
#